data_AF-A0A1H5K314-F1
#
_entry.id   AF-A0A1H5K314-F1
#
_cell.length_a   1.000
_cell.length_b   1.000
_cell.length_c   1.000
_cell.angle_alpha   90.00
_cell.angle_beta   90.00
_cell.angle_gamma   90.00
#
_symmetry.space_group_name_H-M   'P 1'
#
loop_
_entity.id
_entity.type
_entity.pdbx_description
1 polymer ?
#
loop_
_entity_poly.entity_id
_entity_poly.type
_entity_poly.pdbx_seq_one_letter_code
_entity_poly.pdbx_strand_id
1 'polypeptide(L)'
;MGKIDHHLAFVKEQVQVQEKLAKKYDEEYRQNMHLKAARNFADLARFLEEIQNKGTAHTGYLNRGNAPQKRLFLTFEEIEEAPEELLKELNISETDKQDLLIEYIIAEQGGILSLDKIMFELYSRTKEVSKRAAITNRLYRMSGRGMIYNVPGKKGVYSTYELSEQEAKKMFGQFDEAPEEPALPTAPTAAPPPRSTTSAPSGVTPSPTEGRDRLKTKLMSGTSTSHANRT
;
A
#
# COMPACT_ATOMS: atom_id res chain seq x y z
N MET A 1 8.42 -6.77 -19.37
CA MET A 1 9.25 -5.55 -19.48
C MET A 1 8.34 -4.38 -19.77
N GLY A 2 8.48 -3.26 -19.05
CA GLY A 2 7.65 -2.09 -19.30
C GLY A 2 7.92 -1.53 -20.69
N LYS A 3 6.92 -0.93 -21.33
CA LYS A 3 7.11 -0.26 -22.64
C LYS A 3 8.24 0.77 -22.57
N ILE A 4 8.43 1.40 -21.41
CA ILE A 4 9.50 2.37 -21.14
C ILE A 4 10.89 1.72 -21.19
N ASP A 5 11.08 0.52 -20.63
CA ASP A 5 12.39 -0.18 -20.63
C ASP A 5 12.85 -0.46 -22.07
N HIS A 6 11.92 -0.88 -22.92
CA HIS A 6 12.19 -1.17 -24.32
C HIS A 6 12.61 0.10 -25.08
N HIS A 7 11.89 1.21 -24.89
CA HIS A 7 12.23 2.48 -25.52
C HIS A 7 13.54 3.07 -24.97
N LEU A 8 13.80 2.95 -23.67
CA LEU A 8 15.04 3.43 -23.06
C LEU A 8 16.26 2.67 -23.62
N ALA A 9 16.18 1.35 -23.74
CA ALA A 9 17.22 0.54 -24.35
C ALA A 9 17.50 0.96 -25.80
N PHE A 10 16.44 1.13 -26.60
CA PHE A 10 16.55 1.59 -27.98
C PHE A 10 17.21 2.99 -28.09
N VAL A 11 16.78 3.96 -27.26
CA VAL A 11 17.34 5.31 -27.28
C VAL A 11 18.83 5.31 -26.91
N LYS A 12 19.23 4.53 -25.90
CA LYS A 12 20.65 4.36 -25.54
C LYS A 12 21.48 3.74 -26.67
N GLU A 13 20.92 2.77 -27.38
CA GLU A 13 21.55 2.19 -28.56
C GLU A 13 21.75 3.24 -29.67
N GLN A 14 20.74 4.09 -29.92
CA GLN A 14 20.86 5.17 -30.90
C GLN A 14 21.97 6.17 -30.55
N VAL A 15 22.17 6.51 -29.26
CA VAL A 15 23.32 7.35 -28.83
C VAL A 15 24.64 6.73 -29.31
N GLN A 16 24.86 5.43 -29.04
CA GLN A 16 26.09 4.75 -29.43
C GLN A 16 26.28 4.67 -30.96
N VAL A 17 25.19 4.47 -31.71
CA VAL A 17 25.24 4.46 -33.18
C VAL A 17 25.67 5.82 -33.72
N GLN A 18 25.08 6.92 -33.22
CA GLN A 18 25.43 8.27 -33.66
C GLN A 18 26.87 8.64 -33.29
N GLU A 19 27.36 8.26 -32.12
CA GLU A 19 28.76 8.46 -31.73
C GLU A 19 29.74 7.68 -32.62
N LYS A 20 29.39 6.44 -32.99
CA LYS A 20 30.18 5.63 -33.93
C LYS A 20 30.19 6.24 -35.33
N LEU A 21 29.06 6.76 -35.80
CA LEU A 21 28.97 7.44 -37.10
C LEU A 21 29.78 8.74 -37.11
N ALA A 22 29.73 9.53 -36.03
CA ALA A 22 30.54 10.74 -35.90
C ALA A 22 32.06 10.47 -36.04
N LYS A 23 32.54 9.29 -35.60
CA LYS A 23 33.95 8.88 -35.73
C LYS A 23 34.32 8.37 -37.13
N LYS A 24 33.34 8.03 -37.97
CA LYS A 24 33.58 7.47 -39.31
C LYS A 24 33.69 8.52 -40.41
N TYR A 25 33.22 9.74 -40.16
CA TYR A 25 33.26 10.82 -41.14
C TYR A 25 34.38 11.80 -40.80
N ASP A 26 35.16 12.15 -41.82
CA ASP A 26 36.25 13.13 -41.70
C ASP A 26 35.75 14.58 -41.90
N GLU A 27 34.57 14.75 -42.52
CA GLU A 27 33.94 16.06 -42.69
C GLU A 27 33.36 16.58 -41.37
N GLU A 28 33.91 17.68 -40.88
CA GLU A 28 33.53 18.33 -39.62
C GLU A 28 32.03 18.63 -39.53
N TYR A 29 31.40 19.05 -40.64
CA TYR A 29 29.97 19.33 -40.70
C TYR A 29 29.12 18.07 -40.39
N ARG A 30 29.44 16.93 -41.01
CA ARG A 30 28.70 15.68 -40.80
C ARG A 30 28.95 15.12 -39.41
N GLN A 31 30.19 15.20 -38.94
CA GLN A 31 30.55 14.82 -37.58
C GLN A 31 29.71 15.60 -36.55
N ASN A 32 29.64 16.92 -36.69
CA ASN A 32 28.87 17.78 -35.80
C ASN A 32 27.36 17.47 -35.82
N MET A 33 26.80 17.11 -36.98
CA MET A 33 25.40 16.66 -37.07
C MET A 33 25.13 15.37 -36.28
N HIS A 34 26.02 14.38 -36.38
CA HIS A 34 25.91 13.14 -35.61
C HIS A 34 26.10 13.37 -34.12
N LEU A 35 27.05 14.21 -33.71
CA LEU A 35 27.25 14.57 -32.30
C LEU A 35 26.04 15.31 -31.72
N LYS A 36 25.43 16.21 -32.49
CA LYS A 36 24.19 16.89 -32.10
C LYS A 36 23.04 15.89 -31.90
N ALA A 37 22.88 14.95 -32.83
CA ALA A 37 21.88 13.89 -32.71
C ALA A 37 22.12 13.01 -31.48
N ALA A 38 23.38 12.61 -31.22
CA ALA A 38 23.75 11.83 -30.04
C ALA A 38 23.39 12.56 -28.74
N ARG A 39 23.68 13.87 -28.65
CA ARG A 39 23.28 14.71 -27.50
C ARG A 39 21.77 14.72 -27.29
N ASN A 40 20.99 14.94 -28.36
CA ASN A 40 19.53 14.93 -28.27
C ASN A 40 18.98 13.58 -27.77
N PHE A 41 19.54 12.46 -28.24
CA PHE A 41 19.15 11.13 -27.76
C PHE A 41 19.60 10.88 -26.31
N ALA A 42 20.76 11.40 -25.89
CA ALA A 42 21.22 11.30 -24.52
C ALA A 42 20.31 12.08 -23.55
N ASP A 43 19.88 13.28 -23.94
CA ASP A 43 18.91 14.07 -23.17
C ASP A 43 17.55 13.37 -23.09
N LEU A 44 17.09 12.76 -24.19
CA LEU A 44 15.88 11.94 -24.19
C LEU A 44 16.01 10.70 -23.30
N ALA A 45 17.17 10.02 -23.31
CA ALA A 45 17.41 8.88 -22.43
C ALA A 45 17.36 9.29 -20.96
N ARG A 46 17.99 10.43 -20.60
CA ARG A 46 17.92 10.99 -19.24
C ARG A 46 16.48 11.33 -18.86
N PHE A 47 15.71 11.94 -19.76
CA PHE A 47 14.29 12.23 -19.53
C PHE A 47 13.46 10.96 -19.32
N LEU A 48 13.70 9.90 -20.09
CA LEU A 48 13.01 8.62 -19.93
C LEU A 48 13.42 7.92 -18.62
N GLU A 49 14.69 8.00 -18.21
CA GLU A 49 15.13 7.55 -16.89
C GLU A 49 14.46 8.37 -15.78
N GLU A 50 14.36 9.68 -15.95
CA GLU A 50 13.62 10.53 -15.03
C GLU A 50 12.15 10.17 -14.98
N ILE A 51 11.47 9.90 -16.10
CA ILE A 51 10.08 9.42 -16.09
C ILE A 51 9.97 8.05 -15.44
N GLN A 52 10.92 7.16 -15.68
CA GLN A 52 10.96 5.86 -15.03
C GLN A 52 11.10 6.01 -13.50
N ASN A 53 11.86 7.01 -13.06
CA ASN A 53 12.11 7.32 -11.65
C ASN A 53 11.05 8.27 -11.02
N LYS A 54 10.36 9.09 -11.81
CA LYS A 54 9.32 10.08 -11.41
C LYS A 54 7.90 9.55 -11.59
N GLY A 55 7.70 8.62 -12.52
CA GLY A 55 6.50 7.77 -12.59
C GLY A 55 6.30 6.93 -11.35
N THR A 56 7.22 6.99 -10.39
CA THR A 56 7.10 6.51 -9.01
C THR A 56 6.84 7.58 -7.95
N ALA A 57 6.96 8.87 -8.23
CA ALA A 57 6.99 9.94 -7.22
C ALA A 57 5.63 10.60 -6.90
N HIS A 58 4.76 10.84 -7.89
CA HIS A 58 3.43 11.45 -7.64
C HIS A 58 2.22 10.58 -7.95
N THR A 59 2.33 9.56 -8.81
CA THR A 59 1.22 8.62 -9.08
C THR A 59 1.69 7.16 -9.21
N GLY A 60 2.90 6.88 -8.72
CA GLY A 60 3.52 5.56 -8.81
C GLY A 60 2.74 4.43 -8.16
N TYR A 61 1.93 4.78 -7.16
CA TYR A 61 1.10 3.84 -6.44
C TYR A 61 -0.13 3.37 -7.21
N LEU A 62 -0.67 4.23 -8.08
CA LEU A 62 -1.77 3.89 -8.99
C LEU A 62 -1.36 2.88 -10.06
N ASN A 63 -0.06 2.86 -10.42
CA ASN A 63 0.48 1.99 -11.47
C ASN A 63 1.26 0.78 -10.94
N ARG A 64 1.52 0.69 -9.62
CA ARG A 64 2.08 -0.51 -8.98
C ARG A 64 0.96 -1.49 -8.65
N GLY A 65 0.86 -2.54 -9.47
CA GLY A 65 -0.28 -3.44 -9.52
C GLY A 65 -1.21 -2.99 -10.63
N ASN A 66 -1.17 -3.69 -11.75
CA ASN A 66 -1.91 -3.39 -12.99
C ASN A 66 -3.41 -3.73 -12.83
N ALA A 67 -4.01 -3.40 -11.69
CA ALA A 67 -5.40 -3.70 -11.40
C ALA A 67 -6.26 -2.53 -11.93
N PRO A 68 -7.03 -2.71 -13.02
CA PRO A 68 -8.01 -1.71 -13.47
C PRO A 68 -8.97 -1.27 -12.36
N GLN A 69 -9.09 -2.08 -11.29
CA GLN A 69 -9.81 -1.78 -10.06
C GLN A 69 -9.31 -0.53 -9.33
N LYS A 70 -8.01 -0.22 -9.33
CA LYS A 70 -7.47 0.96 -8.62
C LYS A 70 -7.94 2.28 -9.24
N ARG A 71 -8.32 2.30 -10.51
CA ARG A 71 -8.88 3.48 -11.20
C ARG A 71 -10.35 3.74 -10.89
N LEU A 72 -11.01 2.82 -10.17
CA LEU A 72 -12.41 2.97 -9.77
C LEU A 72 -12.56 3.63 -8.40
N PHE A 73 -11.46 3.78 -7.65
CA PHE A 73 -11.46 4.34 -6.30
C PHE A 73 -10.77 5.69 -6.30
N LEU A 74 -11.27 6.59 -5.43
CA LEU A 74 -10.66 7.89 -5.18
C LEU A 74 -9.32 7.72 -4.47
N THR A 75 -8.36 8.54 -4.85
CA THR A 75 -7.06 8.62 -4.19
C THR A 75 -7.06 9.61 -3.03
N PHE A 76 -6.05 9.52 -2.16
CA PHE A 76 -5.88 10.47 -1.07
C PHE A 76 -5.70 11.91 -1.59
N GLU A 77 -4.90 12.09 -2.65
CA GLU A 77 -4.62 13.39 -3.25
C GLU A 77 -5.89 14.03 -3.84
N GLU A 78 -6.71 13.25 -4.56
CA GLU A 78 -8.00 13.72 -5.08
C GLU A 78 -8.96 14.16 -3.97
N ILE A 79 -8.92 13.50 -2.80
CA ILE A 79 -9.75 13.86 -1.65
C ILE A 79 -9.22 15.12 -0.96
N GLU A 80 -7.90 15.30 -0.89
CA GLU A 80 -7.27 16.47 -0.27
C GLU A 80 -7.51 17.74 -1.10
N GLU A 81 -7.50 17.62 -2.43
CA GLU A 81 -7.75 18.73 -3.36
C GLU A 81 -9.25 18.98 -3.63
N ALA A 82 -10.15 18.08 -3.20
CA ALA A 82 -11.58 18.19 -3.47
C ALA A 82 -12.24 19.32 -2.65
N PRO A 83 -13.18 20.08 -3.26
CA PRO A 83 -13.94 21.10 -2.55
C PRO A 83 -14.84 20.46 -1.48
N GLU A 84 -15.03 21.16 -0.35
CA GLU A 84 -15.83 20.65 0.79
C GLU A 84 -17.26 20.26 0.39
N GLU A 85 -17.86 20.97 -0.57
CA GLU A 85 -19.19 20.66 -1.10
C GLU A 85 -19.22 19.26 -1.73
N LEU A 86 -18.19 18.90 -2.49
CA LEU A 86 -18.08 17.58 -3.11
C LEU A 86 -17.80 16.49 -2.07
N LEU A 87 -16.94 16.77 -1.09
CA LEU A 87 -16.65 15.83 -0.01
C LEU A 87 -17.89 15.48 0.82
N LYS A 88 -18.81 16.43 1.01
CA LYS A 88 -20.10 16.20 1.66
C LYS A 88 -21.00 15.26 0.86
N GLU A 89 -21.07 15.45 -0.46
CA GLU A 89 -21.86 14.58 -1.35
C GLU A 89 -21.29 13.16 -1.47
N LEU A 90 -19.95 13.02 -1.44
CA LEU A 90 -19.26 11.73 -1.54
C LEU A 90 -19.40 10.86 -0.28
N ASN A 91 -19.92 11.40 0.83
CA ASN A 91 -20.10 10.69 2.10
C ASN A 91 -18.84 9.94 2.60
N ILE A 92 -17.65 10.49 2.32
CA ILE A 92 -16.38 9.87 2.72
C ILE A 92 -16.21 10.02 4.24
N SER A 93 -16.14 8.88 4.94
CA SER A 93 -15.93 8.90 6.39
C SER A 93 -14.48 9.26 6.72
N GLU A 94 -14.25 9.80 7.93
CA GLU A 94 -12.89 10.05 8.42
C GLU A 94 -12.05 8.76 8.51
N THR A 95 -12.73 7.62 8.70
CA THR A 95 -12.06 6.32 8.68
C THR A 95 -11.53 6.01 7.28
N ASP A 96 -12.28 6.29 6.23
CA ASP A 96 -11.85 6.06 4.85
C ASP A 96 -10.69 6.99 4.46
N LYS A 97 -10.73 8.25 4.88
CA LYS A 97 -9.60 9.19 4.67
C LYS A 97 -8.31 8.67 5.31
N GLN A 98 -8.39 8.18 6.55
CA GLN A 98 -7.23 7.60 7.22
C GLN A 98 -6.72 6.33 6.51
N ASP A 99 -7.62 5.50 5.95
CA ASP A 99 -7.21 4.31 5.20
C ASP A 99 -6.50 4.68 3.90
N LEU A 100 -7.03 5.66 3.16
CA LEU A 100 -6.39 6.19 1.94
C LEU A 100 -5.06 6.86 2.24
N LEU A 101 -4.94 7.57 3.37
CA LEU A 101 -3.68 8.14 3.83
C LEU A 101 -2.64 7.05 4.14
N ILE A 102 -3.02 5.96 4.78
CA ILE A 102 -2.11 4.84 5.06
C ILE A 102 -1.63 4.19 3.76
N GLU A 103 -2.54 3.92 2.83
CA GLU A 103 -2.18 3.38 1.51
C GLU A 103 -1.20 4.32 0.82
N TYR A 104 -1.50 5.62 0.78
CA TYR A 104 -0.64 6.65 0.22
C TYR A 104 0.75 6.66 0.83
N ILE A 105 0.87 6.64 2.17
CA ILE A 105 2.15 6.61 2.89
C ILE A 105 2.98 5.39 2.49
N ILE A 106 2.39 4.18 2.47
CA ILE A 106 3.12 2.96 2.10
C ILE A 106 3.63 3.10 0.66
N ALA A 107 2.81 3.67 -0.20
CA ALA A 107 3.11 3.78 -1.60
C ALA A 107 4.19 4.82 -1.94
N GLU A 108 4.11 5.99 -1.32
CA GLU A 108 5.10 7.05 -1.42
C GLU A 108 6.49 6.57 -0.93
N GLN A 109 6.52 5.76 0.13
CA GLN A 109 7.75 5.18 0.69
C GLN A 109 8.28 3.97 -0.11
N GLY A 110 7.92 3.86 -1.38
CA GLY A 110 8.40 2.79 -2.25
C GLY A 110 7.57 1.51 -2.17
N GLY A 111 6.33 1.57 -1.70
CA GLY A 111 5.33 0.52 -1.82
C GLY A 111 5.46 -0.66 -0.86
N ILE A 112 6.45 -0.64 0.03
CA ILE A 112 6.59 -1.61 1.14
C ILE A 112 7.01 -0.85 2.39
N LEU A 113 6.31 -1.05 3.51
CA LEU A 113 6.59 -0.33 4.75
C LEU A 113 6.30 -1.17 5.99
N SER A 114 7.10 -0.98 7.04
CA SER A 114 6.86 -1.62 8.35
C SER A 114 5.81 -0.87 9.16
N LEU A 115 5.11 -1.57 10.05
CA LEU A 115 4.10 -1.01 10.96
C LEU A 115 4.63 0.20 11.75
N ASP A 116 5.84 0.08 12.31
CA ASP A 116 6.42 1.15 13.11
C ASP A 116 6.71 2.40 12.27
N LYS A 117 7.15 2.20 11.01
CA LYS A 117 7.37 3.30 10.08
C LYS A 117 6.05 3.92 9.60
N ILE A 118 5.00 3.11 9.36
CA ILE A 118 3.63 3.60 9.09
C ILE A 118 3.15 4.48 10.25
N MET A 119 3.30 4.03 11.50
CA MET A 119 2.91 4.80 12.68
C MET A 119 3.67 6.13 12.79
N PHE A 120 4.98 6.11 12.51
CA PHE A 120 5.80 7.32 12.52
C PHE A 120 5.36 8.32 11.44
N GLU A 121 5.15 7.87 10.20
CA GLU A 121 4.72 8.73 9.09
C GLU A 121 3.31 9.31 9.31
N LEU A 122 2.38 8.50 9.85
CA LEU A 122 1.06 8.99 10.25
C LEU A 122 1.18 10.14 11.26
N TYR A 123 1.95 9.95 12.34
CA TYR A 123 2.18 11.01 13.31
C TYR A 123 2.87 12.23 12.69
N SER A 124 3.83 12.02 11.79
CA SER A 124 4.55 13.11 11.12
C SER A 124 3.59 14.04 10.37
N ARG A 125 2.58 13.47 9.70
CA ARG A 125 1.60 14.20 8.89
C ARG A 125 0.43 14.77 9.70
N THR A 126 -0.21 13.95 10.55
CA THR A 126 -1.44 14.35 11.27
C THR A 126 -1.18 14.97 12.63
N LYS A 127 0.04 14.78 13.18
CA LYS A 127 0.41 15.08 14.57
C LYS A 127 -0.43 14.34 15.61
N GLU A 128 -1.15 13.29 15.22
CA GLU A 128 -1.98 12.46 16.10
C GLU A 128 -1.26 11.16 16.47
N VAL A 129 -1.20 10.84 17.77
CA VAL A 129 -0.59 9.59 18.24
C VAL A 129 -1.65 8.49 18.35
N SER A 130 -1.69 7.63 17.33
CA SER A 130 -2.55 6.45 17.32
C SER A 130 -1.94 5.27 18.09
N LYS A 131 -2.77 4.50 18.81
CA LYS A 131 -2.33 3.27 19.49
C LYS A 131 -1.98 2.19 18.46
N ARG A 132 -0.89 1.43 18.69
CA ARG A 132 -0.45 0.33 17.82
C ARG A 132 -1.58 -0.65 17.48
N ALA A 133 -2.35 -1.09 18.47
CA ALA A 133 -3.47 -2.01 18.27
C ALA A 133 -4.57 -1.46 17.34
N ALA A 134 -4.85 -0.15 17.39
CA ALA A 134 -5.81 0.48 16.50
C ALA A 134 -5.32 0.46 15.04
N ILE A 135 -4.04 0.78 14.82
CA ILE A 135 -3.42 0.73 13.49
C ILE A 135 -3.34 -0.72 12.97
N THR A 136 -2.95 -1.69 13.79
CA THR A 136 -2.94 -3.11 13.39
C THR A 136 -4.32 -3.60 12.96
N ASN A 137 -5.37 -3.29 13.74
CA ASN A 137 -6.74 -3.66 13.38
C ASN A 137 -7.22 -2.99 12.08
N ARG A 138 -6.79 -1.75 11.85
CA ARG A 138 -7.09 -1.00 10.62
C ARG A 138 -6.40 -1.64 9.41
N LEU A 139 -5.09 -1.90 9.50
CA LEU A 139 -4.31 -2.57 8.44
C LEU A 139 -4.88 -3.95 8.11
N TYR A 140 -5.35 -4.71 9.10
CA TYR A 140 -6.03 -5.99 8.86
C TYR A 140 -7.30 -5.82 8.00
N ARG A 141 -8.15 -4.83 8.30
CA ARG A 141 -9.36 -4.54 7.49
C ARG A 141 -9.01 -4.03 6.10
N MET A 142 -7.99 -3.17 5.97
CA MET A 142 -7.50 -2.69 4.68
C MET A 142 -6.99 -3.86 3.82
N SER A 143 -6.28 -4.80 4.43
CA SER A 143 -5.81 -6.00 3.74
C SER A 143 -6.97 -6.90 3.30
N GLY A 144 -7.99 -7.07 4.14
CA GLY A 144 -9.20 -7.80 3.77
C GLY A 144 -10.00 -7.16 2.62
N ARG A 145 -9.85 -5.85 2.40
CA ARG A 145 -10.45 -5.13 1.25
C ARG A 145 -9.55 -5.10 0.01
N GLY A 146 -8.32 -5.63 0.09
CA GLY A 146 -7.37 -5.61 -1.03
C GLY A 146 -6.73 -4.25 -1.31
N MET A 147 -6.76 -3.31 -0.35
CA MET A 147 -6.03 -2.03 -0.49
C MET A 147 -4.53 -2.20 -0.27
N ILE A 148 -4.18 -3.11 0.65
CA ILE A 148 -2.79 -3.43 1.01
C ILE A 148 -2.64 -4.93 1.18
N TYR A 149 -1.40 -5.41 1.20
CA TYR A 149 -1.05 -6.82 1.30
C TYR A 149 -0.02 -7.04 2.39
N ASN A 150 -0.11 -8.18 3.07
CA ASN A 150 0.94 -8.60 4.02
C ASN A 150 2.13 -9.17 3.23
N VAL A 151 3.35 -8.81 3.60
CA VAL A 151 4.55 -9.36 2.97
C VAL A 151 4.83 -10.77 3.52
N PRO A 152 4.89 -11.83 2.68
CA PRO A 152 5.15 -13.19 3.14
C PRO A 152 6.49 -13.29 3.91
N GLY A 153 6.48 -14.03 5.02
CA GLY A 153 7.68 -14.24 5.85
C GLY A 153 8.11 -13.05 6.72
N LYS A 154 7.42 -11.90 6.66
CA LYS A 154 7.76 -10.71 7.46
C LYS A 154 6.52 -10.16 8.17
N LYS A 155 6.48 -10.35 9.50
CA LYS A 155 5.37 -9.85 10.34
C LYS A 155 5.44 -8.34 10.47
N GLY A 156 4.29 -7.67 10.33
CA GLY A 156 4.18 -6.22 10.47
C GLY A 156 4.80 -5.44 9.32
N VAL A 157 4.99 -6.06 8.15
CA VAL A 157 5.42 -5.39 6.92
C VAL A 157 4.29 -5.52 5.90
N TYR A 158 3.94 -4.38 5.29
CA TYR A 158 2.79 -4.24 4.40
C TYR A 158 3.22 -3.64 3.07
N SER A 159 2.54 -4.02 1.99
CA SER A 159 2.80 -3.55 0.64
C SER A 159 1.53 -3.09 -0.08
N THR A 160 1.66 -2.25 -1.10
CA THR A 160 0.53 -1.83 -1.96
C THR A 160 0.30 -2.73 -3.18
N TYR A 161 1.08 -3.80 -3.27
CA TYR A 161 1.01 -4.84 -4.31
C TYR A 161 1.27 -6.20 -3.70
N GLU A 162 0.78 -7.26 -4.34
CA GLU A 162 1.04 -8.63 -3.94
C GLU A 162 2.50 -9.00 -4.21
N LEU A 163 3.17 -9.62 -3.23
CA LEU A 163 4.50 -10.18 -3.39
C LEU A 163 4.42 -11.70 -3.28
N SER A 164 5.11 -12.39 -4.19
CA SER A 164 5.35 -13.83 -4.04
C SER A 164 6.36 -14.09 -2.91
N GLU A 165 6.31 -15.29 -2.32
CA GLU A 165 7.29 -15.71 -1.29
C GLU A 165 8.73 -15.63 -1.81
N GLN A 166 8.96 -15.93 -3.09
CA GLN A 166 10.29 -15.87 -3.70
C GLN A 166 10.80 -14.43 -3.82
N GLU A 167 9.94 -13.49 -4.17
CA GLU A 167 10.29 -12.06 -4.25
C GLU A 167 10.53 -11.50 -2.85
N ALA A 168 9.68 -11.82 -1.88
CA ALA A 168 9.87 -11.43 -0.50
C ALA A 168 11.19 -12.01 0.06
N LYS A 169 11.51 -13.27 -0.25
CA LYS A 169 12.79 -13.89 0.14
C LYS A 169 13.98 -13.24 -0.54
N LYS A 170 13.87 -12.81 -1.81
CA LYS A 170 14.96 -12.05 -2.48
C LYS A 170 15.18 -10.67 -1.84
N MET A 171 14.11 -9.99 -1.42
CA MET A 171 14.21 -8.65 -0.83
C MET A 171 14.69 -8.68 0.63
N PHE A 172 14.27 -9.67 1.42
CA PHE A 172 14.49 -9.70 2.87
C PHE A 172 15.28 -10.90 3.38
N GLY A 173 15.58 -11.89 2.54
CA GLY A 173 16.12 -13.20 2.93
C GLY A 173 17.63 -13.26 3.17
N GLN A 174 18.34 -12.14 3.20
CA GLN A 174 19.77 -12.12 3.57
C GLN A 174 20.04 -12.09 5.07
N PHE A 175 19.02 -11.96 5.93
CA PHE A 175 19.22 -11.69 7.36
C PHE A 175 18.86 -12.83 8.32
N ASP A 176 18.22 -13.91 7.88
CA ASP A 176 17.70 -14.95 8.78
C ASP A 176 18.38 -16.32 8.64
N GLU A 177 19.39 -16.48 7.79
CA GLU A 177 20.23 -17.68 7.79
C GLU A 177 21.37 -17.50 8.80
N ALA A 178 21.00 -17.27 10.07
CA ALA A 178 21.87 -17.70 11.15
C ALA A 178 21.96 -19.23 10.98
N PRO A 179 23.16 -19.81 10.82
CA PRO A 179 23.30 -21.24 10.70
C PRO A 179 22.59 -21.85 11.90
N GLU A 180 21.62 -22.73 11.65
CA GLU A 180 21.16 -23.66 12.68
C GLU A 180 22.43 -24.34 13.21
N GLU A 181 22.91 -23.88 14.36
CA GLU A 181 23.80 -24.70 15.17
C GLU A 181 23.03 -26.01 15.36
N PRO A 182 23.57 -27.15 14.88
CA PRO A 182 22.90 -28.43 15.01
C PRO A 182 22.60 -28.62 16.49
N ALA A 183 21.30 -28.66 16.81
CA ALA A 183 20.82 -28.83 18.17
C ALA A 183 21.56 -30.01 18.80
N LEU A 184 22.40 -29.72 19.79
CA LEU A 184 22.99 -30.76 20.63
C LEU A 184 21.82 -31.56 21.23
N PRO A 185 21.90 -32.91 21.21
CA PRO A 185 20.82 -33.75 21.69
C PRO A 185 20.54 -33.45 23.15
N THR A 186 19.43 -32.78 23.43
CA THR A 186 18.91 -32.60 24.79
C THR A 186 18.56 -33.98 25.33
N ALA A 187 19.23 -34.35 26.41
CA ALA A 187 19.02 -35.59 27.14
C ALA A 187 17.53 -35.81 27.48
N PRO A 188 17.07 -37.08 27.55
CA PRO A 188 15.68 -37.40 27.89
C PRO A 188 15.34 -36.95 29.31
N THR A 189 14.56 -35.88 29.41
CA THR A 189 13.92 -35.45 30.65
C THR A 189 12.92 -36.51 31.09
N ALA A 190 13.11 -36.99 32.32
CA ALA A 190 12.32 -38.00 32.99
C ALA A 190 10.81 -37.70 32.99
N ALA A 191 10.03 -38.76 32.85
CA ALA A 191 8.57 -38.77 32.80
C ALA A 191 7.94 -38.09 34.04
N PRO A 192 6.93 -37.21 33.86
CA PRO A 192 6.11 -36.76 34.97
C PRO A 192 5.13 -37.86 35.42
N PRO A 193 4.83 -37.97 36.73
CA PRO A 193 3.91 -38.98 37.25
C PRO A 193 2.45 -38.72 36.84
N PRO A 194 1.61 -39.77 36.77
CA PRO A 194 0.22 -39.67 36.37
C PRO A 194 -0.61 -38.88 37.39
N ARG A 195 -1.26 -37.81 36.95
CA ARG A 195 -2.28 -37.10 37.74
C ARG A 195 -3.58 -37.93 37.77
N SER A 196 -3.98 -38.25 38.99
CA SER A 196 -5.24 -38.90 39.34
C SER A 196 -6.45 -38.10 38.87
N THR A 197 -7.35 -38.81 38.20
CA THR A 197 -8.72 -38.41 37.89
C THR A 197 -9.54 -38.39 39.19
N THR A 198 -10.08 -37.23 39.58
CA THR A 198 -11.14 -37.15 40.57
C THR A 198 -12.40 -36.60 39.91
N SER A 199 -13.41 -37.46 39.96
CA SER A 199 -14.77 -37.36 39.46
C SER A 199 -15.67 -36.44 40.30
N ALA A 200 -16.51 -35.66 39.59
CA ALA A 200 -17.90 -35.28 39.95
C ALA A 200 -18.11 -34.38 41.21
N PRO A 201 -19.26 -33.65 41.38
CA PRO A 201 -20.55 -33.88 40.75
C PRO A 201 -21.33 -32.66 40.21
N SER A 202 -22.33 -33.03 39.42
CA SER A 202 -23.58 -32.36 39.03
C SER A 202 -24.19 -31.38 40.05
N GLY A 203 -24.73 -30.27 39.52
CA GLY A 203 -25.66 -29.37 40.23
C GLY A 203 -26.22 -28.34 39.25
N VAL A 204 -27.41 -28.55 38.64
CA VAL A 204 -28.72 -28.05 39.10
C VAL A 204 -29.13 -26.71 38.43
N THR A 205 -29.90 -26.88 37.35
CA THR A 205 -31.15 -26.17 36.93
C THR A 205 -31.18 -24.70 36.47
N PRO A 206 -32.22 -24.34 35.66
CA PRO A 206 -32.25 -23.21 34.73
C PRO A 206 -33.04 -22.02 35.27
N SER A 207 -32.97 -20.87 34.59
CA SER A 207 -34.04 -19.88 34.64
C SER A 207 -34.13 -19.06 33.35
N PRO A 208 -35.31 -19.02 32.70
CA PRO A 208 -35.64 -18.10 31.62
C PRO A 208 -36.13 -16.79 32.23
N THR A 209 -35.81 -15.66 31.62
CA THR A 209 -36.50 -14.39 31.93
C THR A 209 -37.10 -13.87 30.64
N GLU A 210 -38.33 -14.33 30.40
CA GLU A 210 -39.33 -13.62 29.63
C GLU A 210 -39.58 -12.24 30.22
N GLY A 211 -39.95 -11.29 29.36
CA GLY A 211 -40.78 -10.17 29.77
C GLY A 211 -40.10 -8.81 29.73
N ARG A 212 -40.23 -8.14 28.58
CA ARG A 212 -40.91 -6.85 28.53
C ARG A 212 -41.31 -6.49 27.11
N ASP A 213 -42.51 -6.94 26.76
CA ASP A 213 -43.54 -6.07 26.19
C ASP A 213 -43.44 -4.66 26.79
N ARG A 214 -43.44 -3.63 25.94
CA ARG A 214 -44.45 -2.56 25.95
C ARG A 214 -44.09 -1.39 25.03
N LEU A 215 -44.94 -1.24 24.01
CA LEU A 215 -45.72 -0.04 23.73
C LEU A 215 -45.08 1.12 22.94
N LYS A 216 -45.76 1.37 21.82
CA LYS A 216 -46.40 2.65 21.44
C LYS A 216 -45.59 3.64 20.60
N THR A 217 -45.93 3.63 19.32
CA THR A 217 -46.53 4.75 18.58
C THR A 217 -45.99 6.16 18.88
N LYS A 218 -45.36 6.78 17.88
CA LYS A 218 -45.84 8.07 17.39
C LYS A 218 -45.40 8.32 15.94
N LEU A 219 -46.35 8.12 15.02
CA LEU A 219 -46.43 8.93 13.81
C LEU A 219 -46.55 10.40 14.27
N MET A 220 -45.63 11.25 13.84
CA MET A 220 -45.94 12.66 13.65
C MET A 220 -45.62 13.01 12.20
N SER A 221 -46.68 13.00 11.42
CA SER A 221 -46.86 13.83 10.23
C SER A 221 -46.88 15.31 10.64
N GLY A 222 -46.41 16.16 9.73
CA GLY A 222 -46.44 17.63 9.85
C GLY A 222 -45.02 18.20 9.77
N THR A 223 -44.69 19.15 8.91
CA THR A 223 -45.52 20.11 8.17
C THR A 223 -44.67 20.71 7.06
N SER A 224 -45.31 20.99 5.92
CA SER A 224 -44.88 21.94 4.91
C SER A 224 -44.26 23.20 5.50
N THR A 225 -43.20 23.72 4.89
CA THR A 225 -43.05 25.17 4.71
C THR A 225 -42.32 25.42 3.40
N SER A 226 -43.14 25.80 2.41
CA SER A 226 -42.76 26.55 1.22
C SER A 226 -42.12 27.87 1.64
N HIS A 227 -40.94 28.18 1.12
CA HIS A 227 -40.55 29.57 0.90
C HIS A 227 -39.79 29.72 -0.41
N ALA A 228 -40.54 30.17 -1.41
CA ALA A 228 -40.04 30.91 -2.55
C ALA A 228 -39.78 32.37 -2.12
N ASN A 229 -38.62 32.92 -2.51
CA ASN A 229 -38.42 34.32 -2.90
C ASN A 229 -37.04 34.41 -3.55
N ARG A 230 -36.95 34.77 -4.85
CA ARG A 230 -36.81 36.15 -5.37
C ARG A 230 -35.61 36.84 -4.69
N THR A 231 -34.56 37.20 -5.40
CA THR A 231 -34.47 37.97 -6.66
C THR A 231 -33.24 37.61 -7.46
#